data_AF-A0A952DUE1-F1
#
_entry.id   AF-A0A952DUE1-F1
#
_cell.length_a   1.000
_cell.length_b   1.000
_cell.length_c   1.000
_cell.angle_alpha   90.00
_cell.angle_beta   90.00
_cell.angle_gamma   90.00
#
_symmetry.space_group_name_H-M   'P 1'
#
loop_
_entity.id
_entity.type
_entity.pdbx_description
1 polymer ?
#
loop_
_entity_poly.entity_id
_entity_poly.type
_entity_poly.pdbx_seq_one_letter_code
_entity_poly.pdbx_strand_id
1 'polypeptide(L)' 'MIETILLPSDFSATATNAGLYAIELANQIGAKKVVVYHTYEAASVSEP' A
#
# COMPACT_ATOMS: atom_id res chain seq x y z
N MET A 1 -13.99 -15.13 3.19
CA MET A 1 -13.61 -13.96 4.02
C MET A 1 -12.52 -13.18 3.29
N ILE A 2 -12.49 -11.87 3.44
CA ILE A 2 -11.36 -11.06 2.95
C ILE A 2 -10.22 -11.23 3.94
N GLU A 3 -9.09 -11.78 3.48
CA GLU A 3 -7.97 -12.10 4.37
C GLU A 3 -6.83 -11.10 4.30
N THR A 4 -6.74 -10.33 3.21
CA THR A 4 -5.62 -9.42 2.94
C THR A 4 -6.11 -8.18 2.21
N ILE A 5 -5.64 -7.02 2.65
CA ILE A 5 -5.78 -5.73 1.97
C ILE A 5 -4.44 -5.42 1.28
N LEU A 6 -4.48 -5.15 -0.02
CA LEU A 6 -3.33 -4.61 -0.75
C LEU A 6 -3.46 -3.08 -0.76
N LEU A 7 -2.49 -2.39 -0.16
CA LEU A 7 -2.45 -0.94 -0.06
C LEU A 7 -1.38 -0.38 -1.02
N PRO A 8 -1.78 0.25 -2.15
CA PRO A 8 -0.84 1.04 -2.93
C PRO A 8 -0.34 2.23 -2.10
N SER A 9 0.95 2.52 -2.18
CA SER A 9 1.59 3.59 -1.42
C SER A 9 2.53 4.42 -2.28
N ASP A 10 2.76 5.66 -1.86
CA ASP A 10 3.74 6.61 -2.38
C ASP A 10 4.21 7.53 -1.24
N PHE A 11 4.97 8.59 -1.56
CA PHE A 11 5.48 9.54 -0.56
C PHE A 11 4.49 10.64 -0.15
N SER A 12 3.22 10.51 -0.53
CA SER A 12 2.20 11.52 -0.24
C SER A 12 1.58 11.36 1.15
N ALA A 13 1.04 12.47 1.68
CA ALA A 13 0.19 12.44 2.86
C ALA A 13 -1.09 11.59 2.63
N THR A 14 -1.56 11.49 1.39
CA THR A 14 -2.72 10.68 1.01
C THR A 14 -2.46 9.20 1.22
N ALA A 15 -1.30 8.68 0.80
CA ALA A 15 -0.93 7.28 1.03
C ALA A 15 -0.80 6.95 2.52
N THR A 16 -0.28 7.91 3.31
CA THR A 16 -0.23 7.78 4.78
C THR A 16 -1.64 7.63 5.37
N ASN A 17 -2.57 8.51 5.01
CA ASN A 17 -3.95 8.45 5.49
C ASN A 17 -4.67 7.17 5.01
N ALA A 18 -4.45 6.75 3.76
CA ALA A 18 -4.99 5.51 3.25
C ALA A 18 -4.49 4.29 4.04
N GLY A 19 -3.22 4.31 4.50
CA GLY A 19 -2.68 3.30 5.39
C GLY A 19 -3.38 3.22 6.74
N LEU A 20 -3.66 4.37 7.36
CA LEU A 20 -4.42 4.42 8.62
C LEU A 20 -5.82 3.83 8.44
N TYR A 21 -6.52 4.18 7.36
CA TYR A 21 -7.84 3.62 7.07
C TYR A 21 -7.80 2.13 6.74
N ALA A 22 -6.77 1.65 6.05
CA ALA A 22 -6.61 0.23 5.73
C ALA A 22 -6.44 -0.62 7.00
N ILE A 23 -5.69 -0.11 8.00
CA ILE A 23 -5.54 -0.78 9.31
C ILE A 23 -6.88 -0.87 10.02
N GLU A 24 -7.61 0.24 10.11
CA GLU A 24 -8.91 0.27 10.79
C GLU A 24 -9.93 -0.64 10.09
N LEU A 25 -9.96 -0.61 8.75
CA LEU A 25 -10.81 -1.50 7.96
C LEU A 25 -10.44 -2.97 8.18
N ALA A 26 -9.14 -3.31 8.23
CA ALA A 26 -8.71 -4.68 8.47
C ALA A 26 -9.23 -5.23 9.81
N ASN A 27 -9.20 -4.40 10.86
CA ASN A 27 -9.76 -4.75 12.17
C ASN A 27 -11.27 -5.03 12.10
N GLN A 28 -12.01 -4.19 11.37
CA GLN A 28 -13.47 -4.30 11.25
C GLN A 28 -13.91 -5.53 10.46
N ILE A 29 -13.20 -5.88 9.39
CA ILE A 29 -13.57 -7.01 8.52
C ILE A 29 -12.88 -8.33 8.88
N GLY A 30 -12.02 -8.33 9.90
CA GLY A 30 -11.24 -9.51 10.30
C GLY A 30 -10.15 -9.90 9.30
N ALA A 31 -9.65 -8.96 8.49
CA ALA A 31 -8.53 -9.22 7.60
C ALA A 31 -7.23 -9.37 8.40
N LYS A 32 -6.39 -10.33 8.02
CA LYS A 32 -5.20 -10.71 8.79
C LYS A 32 -3.96 -9.93 8.41
N LYS A 33 -3.98 -9.27 7.25
CA LYS A 33 -2.79 -8.62 6.65
C LYS A 33 -3.17 -7.36 5.90
N VAL A 34 -2.34 -6.33 6.04
CA VAL A 34 -2.28 -5.19 5.12
C VAL A 34 -0.90 -5.24 4.46
N VAL A 35 -0.86 -5.38 3.14
CA VAL A 35 0.38 -5.41 2.36
C VAL A 35 0.57 -4.06 1.71
N VAL A 36 1.62 -3.34 2.11
CA VAL A 36 1.99 -2.05 1.51
C VAL A 36 2.76 -2.31 0.23
N TYR A 37 2.31 -1.73 -0.88
CA TYR A 37 2.89 -1.92 -2.21
C TYR A 37 3.25 -0.57 -2.82
N HIS A 38 4.55 -0.31 -2.96
CA HIS A 38 5.08 0.88 -3.61
C HIS A 38 5.79 0.50 -4.91
N THR A 39 5.35 1.06 -6.02
CA THR A 39 6.00 0.91 -7.32
C THR A 39 6.83 2.14 -7.64
N TYR A 40 8.01 1.91 -8.19
CA TYR A 40 8.86 2.97 -8.72
C TYR A 40 9.42 2.53 -10.07
N GLU A 41 9.69 3.49 -10.93
CA GLU A 41 10.45 3.26 -12.16
C GLU A 41 11.93 3.21 -11.78
N ALA A 42 12.61 2.09 -12.07
CA ALA A 42 14.05 2.04 -12.00
C ALA A 42 14.60 2.89 -13.16
N ALA A 43 15.48 3.84 -12.86
CA ALA A 43 16.09 4.67 -13.88
C ALA A 43 16.72 3.78 -14.98
N SER A 44 16.22 3.87 -16.20
CA SER A 44 16.88 3.27 -17.34
C SER A 44 18.16 4.05 -17.59
N VAL A 45 19.31 3.39 -17.43
CA VAL A 45 20.56 3.94 -17.97
C VAL A 45 20.38 3.95 -19.48
N SER A 46 20.19 5.13 -20.07
CA SER A 46 20.38 5.27 -21.51
C SER A 46 21.84 4.94 -21.78
N GLU A 47 22.11 3.86 -22.51
CA GLU A 47 23.46 3.59 -23.02
C GLU A 47 23.95 4.83 -23.81
N PRO A 48 25.26 5.14 -23.72
CA PRO A 48 25.85 6.40 -24.20
C PRO A 48 25.64 6.67 -25.69
#